data_AF-A0A934U2K8-F1
#
_entry.id   AF-A0A934U2K8-F1
#
_cell.length_a   1.000
_cell.length_b   1.000
_cell.length_c   1.000
_cell.angle_alpha   90.00
_cell.angle_beta   90.00
_cell.angle_gamma   90.00
#
_symmetry.space_group_name_H-M   'P 1'
#
loop_
_entity.id
_entity.type
_entity.pdbx_description
1 polymer ?
#
loop_
_entity_poly.entity_id
_entity_poly.type
_entity_poly.pdbx_seq_one_letter_code
_entity_poly.pdbx_strand_id
1 'polypeptide(L)'
;MVVGTIAELWRYPVKSMGGEQLPDAHIDDRALRADRLWAVRDLDLGAVTTARRLPVLLGCSARFVAEPPADAGPGNVVDVVVTFPDGVTVTSTDSERMDAKLSELTRKNVSLVSLPPTSDKGAYRGVRPNNADIRRQFAIEDADDLPDLSMFPLRKLAELALFATPIGIFADAYPLHVLTTASLATMAGHEPNGNFDTRRFRPNVVIDTTAANGLVEQGWLGGILRAPGAAIRVEIPTVRCSMPLREQQHYGLDADPSVVRAVSRHADRCLGVYADVEESGRLRQGDAVSFEPPAARGGLESTVGRLAGRLKRNALRAGNRVLPG
;
A
#
# COMPACT_ATOMS: atom_id res chain seq x y z
N MET A 1 1.77 25.75 -3.96
CA MET A 1 2.36 25.76 -5.33
C MET A 1 1.73 24.62 -6.12
N VAL A 2 1.30 24.80 -7.38
CA VAL A 2 0.81 23.66 -8.19
C VAL A 2 1.98 22.73 -8.49
N VAL A 3 1.82 21.44 -8.21
CA VAL A 3 2.87 20.42 -8.38
C VAL A 3 2.56 19.42 -9.49
N GLY A 4 1.32 19.34 -9.95
CA GLY A 4 0.91 18.43 -11.02
C GLY A 4 -0.60 18.33 -11.17
N THR A 5 -1.05 17.29 -11.87
CA THR A 5 -2.48 16.94 -12.02
C THR A 5 -2.71 15.48 -11.67
N ILE A 6 -3.90 15.10 -11.20
CA ILE A 6 -4.22 13.69 -10.96
C ILE A 6 -4.29 12.96 -12.31
N ALA A 7 -3.36 12.05 -12.56
CA ALA A 7 -3.29 11.27 -13.79
C ALA A 7 -4.15 10.01 -13.71
N GLU A 8 -4.15 9.34 -12.55
CA GLU A 8 -4.85 8.07 -12.34
C GLU A 8 -5.36 7.98 -10.90
N LEU A 9 -6.53 7.35 -10.74
CA LEU A 9 -7.08 6.95 -9.46
C LEU A 9 -7.34 5.45 -9.50
N TRP A 10 -6.96 4.74 -8.44
CA TRP A 10 -7.05 3.29 -8.38
C TRP A 10 -7.70 2.82 -7.07
N ARG A 11 -8.63 1.90 -7.21
CA ARG A 11 -9.31 1.20 -6.11
C ARG A 11 -8.98 -0.29 -6.17
N TYR A 12 -8.70 -0.89 -5.03
CA TYR A 12 -8.37 -2.32 -4.89
C TYR A 12 -9.41 -3.00 -3.98
N PRO A 13 -10.52 -3.53 -4.54
CA PRO A 13 -11.59 -4.11 -3.72
C PRO A 13 -11.12 -5.22 -2.76
N VAL A 14 -10.18 -6.07 -3.23
CA VAL A 14 -9.57 -7.14 -2.43
C VAL A 14 -8.07 -6.86 -2.24
N LYS A 15 -7.60 -6.94 -0.98
CA LYS A 15 -6.18 -6.86 -0.63
C LYS A 15 -5.41 -7.92 -1.41
N SER A 16 -4.28 -7.52 -2.02
CA SER A 16 -3.36 -8.39 -2.76
C SER A 16 -3.81 -8.84 -4.15
N MET A 17 -4.95 -8.37 -4.67
CA MET A 17 -5.42 -8.64 -6.03
C MET A 17 -5.39 -7.38 -6.91
N GLY A 18 -5.40 -7.54 -8.23
CA GLY A 18 -5.57 -6.45 -9.19
C GLY A 18 -6.84 -5.62 -8.89
N GLY A 19 -6.71 -4.31 -9.02
CA GLY A 19 -7.78 -3.34 -8.81
C GLY A 19 -8.29 -2.72 -10.11
N GLU A 20 -9.15 -1.72 -9.95
CA GLU A 20 -9.81 -0.98 -11.02
C GLU A 20 -9.36 0.48 -11.03
N GLN A 21 -9.24 1.05 -12.24
CA GLN A 21 -8.98 2.47 -12.43
C GLN A 21 -10.31 3.22 -12.44
N LEU A 22 -10.37 4.34 -11.73
CA LEU A 22 -11.56 5.17 -11.61
C LEU A 22 -11.32 6.55 -12.25
N PRO A 23 -12.33 7.14 -12.92
CA PRO A 23 -12.25 8.52 -13.40
C PRO A 23 -12.33 9.53 -12.24
N ASP A 24 -12.94 9.12 -11.12
CA ASP A 24 -13.07 9.90 -9.91
C ASP A 24 -13.28 8.99 -8.70
N ALA A 25 -12.96 9.48 -7.50
CA ALA A 25 -13.16 8.74 -6.27
C ALA A 25 -13.44 9.68 -5.10
N HIS A 26 -14.30 9.24 -4.19
CA HIS A 26 -14.47 9.91 -2.90
C HIS A 26 -13.39 9.42 -1.94
N ILE A 27 -12.72 10.34 -1.24
CA ILE A 27 -11.87 10.02 -0.09
C ILE A 27 -12.57 10.46 1.20
N ASP A 28 -12.59 9.60 2.20
CA ASP A 28 -13.09 9.88 3.55
C ASP A 28 -12.00 9.64 4.59
N ASP A 29 -12.34 9.66 5.87
CA ASP A 29 -11.41 9.43 6.98
C ASP A 29 -10.70 8.06 6.93
N ARG A 30 -11.17 7.13 6.08
CA ARG A 30 -10.58 5.81 5.83
C ARG A 30 -9.82 5.73 4.50
N ALA A 31 -9.58 6.87 3.86
CA ALA A 31 -9.05 7.03 2.51
C ALA A 31 -10.06 6.80 1.38
N LEU A 32 -9.62 6.17 0.29
CA LEU A 32 -10.43 6.00 -0.91
C LEU A 32 -11.61 5.09 -0.59
N ARG A 33 -12.82 5.58 -0.83
CA ARG A 33 -14.06 4.87 -0.50
C ARG A 33 -14.05 3.49 -1.11
N ALA A 34 -14.39 2.51 -0.28
CA ALA A 34 -14.45 1.10 -0.65
C ALA A 34 -13.13 0.53 -1.19
N ASP A 35 -11.99 1.09 -0.78
CA ASP A 35 -10.69 0.47 -1.02
C ASP A 35 -10.41 -0.62 0.01
N ARG A 36 -9.99 -1.80 -0.46
CA ARG A 36 -9.54 -2.96 0.32
C ARG A 36 -10.56 -3.37 1.40
N LEU A 37 -11.82 -3.49 1.01
CA LEU A 37 -12.90 -3.99 1.87
C LEU A 37 -12.90 -5.52 2.03
N TRP A 38 -12.12 -6.22 1.23
CA TRP A 38 -11.97 -7.67 1.30
C TRP A 38 -10.49 -8.05 1.42
N ALA A 39 -10.22 -9.18 2.05
CA ALA A 39 -8.88 -9.76 2.08
C ALA A 39 -8.94 -11.28 2.17
N VAL A 40 -7.83 -11.93 1.85
CA VAL A 40 -7.66 -13.37 2.08
C VAL A 40 -7.14 -13.59 3.50
N ARG A 41 -7.80 -14.47 4.25
CA ARG A 41 -7.38 -14.93 5.58
C ARG A 41 -6.76 -16.30 5.46
N ASP A 42 -5.56 -16.46 6.03
CA ASP A 42 -4.94 -17.77 6.23
C ASP A 42 -5.50 -18.35 7.53
N LEU A 43 -6.26 -19.45 7.39
CA LEU A 43 -7.00 -20.06 8.49
C LEU A 43 -6.07 -20.82 9.44
N ASP A 44 -4.96 -21.36 8.93
CA ASP A 44 -3.96 -22.04 9.73
C ASP A 44 -3.13 -21.04 10.55
N LEU A 45 -2.83 -19.87 9.98
CA LEU A 45 -2.18 -18.76 10.70
C LEU A 45 -3.15 -17.95 11.58
N GLY A 46 -4.46 -18.09 11.36
CA GLY A 46 -5.49 -17.31 12.06
C GLY A 46 -5.37 -15.80 11.81
N ALA A 47 -4.93 -15.37 10.63
CA ALA A 47 -4.70 -13.96 10.32
C ALA A 47 -4.91 -13.62 8.84
N VAL A 48 -5.23 -12.36 8.55
CA VAL A 48 -5.22 -11.84 7.17
C VAL A 48 -3.80 -11.93 6.61
N THR A 49 -3.69 -12.40 5.36
CA THR A 49 -2.41 -12.58 4.68
C THR A 49 -2.20 -11.52 3.60
N THR A 50 -1.02 -11.55 2.96
CA THR A 50 -0.63 -10.59 1.92
C THR A 50 0.03 -11.31 0.75
N ALA A 51 0.07 -10.67 -0.42
CA ALA A 51 0.86 -11.14 -1.56
C ALA A 51 2.38 -11.23 -1.28
N ARG A 52 2.88 -10.71 -0.15
CA ARG A 52 4.26 -10.95 0.28
C ARG A 52 4.47 -12.40 0.74
N ARG A 53 3.42 -13.04 1.24
CA ARG A 53 3.39 -14.46 1.65
C ARG A 53 2.79 -15.36 0.58
N LEU A 54 1.72 -14.91 -0.09
CA LEU A 54 1.01 -15.63 -1.15
C LEU A 54 1.01 -14.83 -2.47
N PRO A 55 2.15 -14.75 -3.19
CA PRO A 55 2.27 -13.91 -4.39
C PRO A 55 1.27 -14.22 -5.50
N VAL A 56 0.80 -15.47 -5.60
CA VAL A 56 -0.17 -15.92 -6.61
C VAL A 56 -1.48 -15.13 -6.59
N LEU A 57 -1.82 -14.49 -5.46
CA LEU A 57 -2.99 -13.60 -5.36
C LEU A 57 -2.89 -12.39 -6.30
N LEU A 58 -1.68 -11.98 -6.69
CA LEU A 58 -1.48 -10.89 -7.67
C LEU A 58 -1.89 -11.29 -9.10
N GLY A 59 -2.06 -12.59 -9.36
CA GLY A 59 -2.63 -13.08 -10.61
C GLY A 59 -4.15 -12.91 -10.69
N CYS A 60 -4.83 -12.71 -9.56
CA CYS A 60 -6.26 -12.43 -9.50
C CYS A 60 -6.54 -10.94 -9.69
N SER A 61 -7.76 -10.60 -10.10
CA SER A 61 -8.32 -9.25 -9.96
C SER A 61 -9.69 -9.27 -9.33
N ALA A 62 -10.10 -8.13 -8.77
CA ALA A 62 -11.39 -7.98 -8.13
C ALA A 62 -12.05 -6.65 -8.51
N ARG A 63 -13.37 -6.70 -8.64
CA ARG A 63 -14.25 -5.53 -8.78
C ARG A 63 -15.48 -5.72 -7.91
N PHE A 64 -16.15 -4.64 -7.53
CA PHE A 64 -17.44 -4.76 -6.86
C PHE A 64 -18.52 -5.25 -7.84
N VAL A 65 -19.54 -5.94 -7.31
CA VAL A 65 -20.72 -6.36 -8.10
C VAL A 65 -21.53 -5.15 -8.58
N ALA A 66 -21.53 -4.08 -7.80
CA ALA A 66 -22.17 -2.79 -8.05
C ALA A 66 -21.35 -1.68 -7.37
N GLU A 67 -21.53 -0.43 -7.77
CA GLU A 67 -20.81 0.70 -7.15
C GLU A 67 -21.16 0.77 -5.65
N PRO A 68 -20.15 0.77 -4.76
CA PRO A 68 -20.41 0.78 -3.32
C PRO A 68 -21.15 2.05 -2.84
N PRO A 69 -22.14 1.90 -1.94
CA PRO A 69 -22.84 3.04 -1.37
C PRO A 69 -21.92 3.86 -0.45
N ALA A 70 -22.38 5.03 -0.04
CA ALA A 70 -21.57 5.97 0.74
C ALA A 70 -21.16 5.46 2.13
N ASP A 71 -21.95 4.56 2.70
CA ASP A 71 -21.77 3.94 4.00
C ASP A 71 -20.99 2.61 3.92
N ALA A 72 -20.49 2.22 2.74
CA ALA A 72 -19.68 1.01 2.60
C ALA A 72 -18.38 1.11 3.43
N GLY A 73 -18.03 0.04 4.13
CA GLY A 73 -16.77 -0.16 4.83
C GLY A 73 -16.85 -1.15 5.99
N PRO A 74 -16.16 -0.92 7.12
CA PRO A 74 -16.07 -1.88 8.23
C PRO A 74 -17.45 -2.41 8.68
N GLY A 75 -17.71 -3.70 8.49
CA GLY A 75 -18.97 -4.35 8.84
C GLY A 75 -20.13 -4.14 7.85
N ASN A 76 -19.95 -3.32 6.81
CA ASN A 76 -20.93 -3.06 5.76
C ASN A 76 -20.24 -3.10 4.39
N VAL A 77 -19.97 -4.30 3.90
CA VAL A 77 -19.14 -4.49 2.70
C VAL A 77 -19.98 -4.98 1.53
N VAL A 78 -19.80 -4.35 0.38
CA VAL A 78 -20.42 -4.78 -0.88
C VAL A 78 -19.69 -5.99 -1.45
N ASP A 79 -20.48 -6.92 -2.00
CA ASP A 79 -19.96 -8.10 -2.67
C ASP A 79 -18.99 -7.78 -3.81
N VAL A 80 -18.03 -8.68 -4.00
CA VAL A 80 -17.03 -8.59 -5.06
C VAL A 80 -17.12 -9.78 -6.00
N VAL A 81 -16.70 -9.56 -7.24
CA VAL A 81 -16.38 -10.62 -8.19
C VAL A 81 -14.86 -10.70 -8.29
N VAL A 82 -14.32 -11.89 -8.05
CA VAL A 82 -12.90 -12.20 -8.25
C VAL A 82 -12.74 -12.94 -9.57
N THR A 83 -11.84 -12.45 -10.41
CA THR A 83 -11.37 -13.14 -11.62
C THR A 83 -10.04 -13.82 -11.29
N PHE A 84 -9.98 -15.14 -11.47
CA PHE A 84 -8.81 -15.98 -11.21
C PHE A 84 -7.87 -16.02 -12.44
N PRO A 85 -6.62 -16.48 -12.26
CA PRO A 85 -5.63 -16.56 -13.36
C PRO A 85 -6.06 -17.45 -14.54
N ASP A 86 -6.94 -18.42 -14.29
CA ASP A 86 -7.54 -19.31 -15.30
C ASP A 86 -8.73 -18.65 -16.05
N GLY A 87 -9.06 -17.39 -15.72
CA GLY A 87 -10.19 -16.65 -16.28
C GLY A 87 -11.54 -16.96 -15.63
N VAL A 88 -11.61 -17.89 -14.69
CA VAL A 88 -12.85 -18.19 -13.95
C VAL A 88 -13.20 -17.00 -13.06
N THR A 89 -14.49 -16.66 -13.02
CA THR A 89 -15.01 -15.64 -12.12
C THR A 89 -15.87 -16.26 -11.03
N VAL A 90 -15.73 -15.75 -9.80
CA VAL A 90 -16.53 -16.18 -8.64
C VAL A 90 -16.98 -14.94 -7.87
N THR A 91 -18.24 -14.89 -7.47
CA THR A 91 -18.79 -13.82 -6.63
C THR A 91 -18.65 -14.19 -5.16
N SER A 92 -18.40 -13.22 -4.28
CA SER A 92 -18.28 -13.44 -2.82
C SER A 92 -19.53 -14.04 -2.16
N THR A 93 -20.69 -13.97 -2.82
CA THR A 93 -21.92 -14.64 -2.38
C THR A 93 -21.85 -16.16 -2.46
N ASP A 94 -21.00 -16.71 -3.34
CA ASP A 94 -20.69 -18.14 -3.44
C ASP A 94 -19.39 -18.44 -2.66
N SER A 95 -19.51 -18.31 -1.33
CA SER A 95 -18.36 -18.42 -0.40
C SER A 95 -17.64 -19.78 -0.47
N GLU A 96 -18.39 -20.88 -0.61
CA GLU A 96 -17.81 -22.23 -0.71
C GLU A 96 -16.92 -22.34 -1.95
N ARG A 97 -17.41 -21.90 -3.12
CA ARG A 97 -16.63 -21.92 -4.35
C ARG A 97 -15.46 -20.95 -4.30
N MET A 98 -15.65 -19.76 -3.72
CA MET A 98 -14.61 -18.74 -3.57
C MET A 98 -13.44 -19.29 -2.74
N ASP A 99 -13.73 -19.84 -1.57
CA ASP A 99 -12.73 -20.36 -0.65
C ASP A 99 -12.03 -21.60 -1.23
N ALA A 100 -12.76 -22.48 -1.92
CA ALA A 100 -12.18 -23.61 -2.63
C ALA A 100 -11.20 -23.16 -3.73
N LYS A 101 -11.58 -22.18 -4.56
CA LYS A 101 -10.70 -21.64 -5.62
C LYS A 101 -9.48 -20.92 -5.07
N LEU A 102 -9.63 -20.14 -4.01
CA LEU A 102 -8.50 -19.49 -3.33
C LEU A 102 -7.56 -20.51 -2.70
N SER A 103 -8.10 -21.56 -2.09
CA SER A 103 -7.30 -22.63 -1.48
C SER A 103 -6.56 -23.46 -2.52
N GLU A 104 -7.20 -23.77 -3.65
CA GLU A 104 -6.56 -24.41 -4.81
C GLU A 104 -5.40 -23.56 -5.33
N LEU A 105 -5.65 -22.26 -5.60
CA LEU A 105 -4.66 -21.34 -6.14
C LEU A 105 -3.46 -21.17 -5.21
N THR A 106 -3.72 -20.98 -3.91
CA THR A 106 -2.68 -20.67 -2.91
C THR A 106 -2.00 -21.89 -2.33
N ARG A 107 -2.59 -23.10 -2.51
CA ARG A 107 -2.20 -24.35 -1.85
C ARG A 107 -2.15 -24.19 -0.33
N LYS A 108 -3.08 -23.41 0.22
CA LYS A 108 -3.23 -23.10 1.64
C LYS A 108 -4.70 -23.15 2.02
N ASN A 109 -4.96 -23.40 3.30
CA ASN A 109 -6.30 -23.32 3.85
C ASN A 109 -6.66 -21.85 4.07
N VAL A 110 -7.37 -21.25 3.11
CA VAL A 110 -7.67 -19.81 3.11
C VAL A 110 -9.14 -19.54 2.85
N SER A 111 -9.62 -18.40 3.33
CA SER A 111 -10.94 -17.88 2.99
C SER A 111 -10.90 -16.42 2.57
N LEU A 112 -11.89 -16.00 1.79
CA LEU A 112 -12.15 -14.59 1.54
C LEU A 112 -12.96 -14.02 2.71
N VAL A 113 -12.46 -12.96 3.34
CA VAL A 113 -13.13 -12.28 4.46
C VAL A 113 -13.40 -10.82 4.14
N SER A 114 -14.59 -10.36 4.51
CA SER A 114 -14.94 -8.95 4.45
C SER A 114 -14.30 -8.17 5.60
N LEU A 115 -14.16 -6.87 5.42
CA LEU A 115 -13.61 -5.96 6.42
C LEU A 115 -14.54 -5.95 7.65
N PRO A 116 -14.07 -6.44 8.81
CA PRO A 116 -14.90 -6.54 10.00
C PRO A 116 -15.21 -5.15 10.58
N PRO A 117 -16.20 -5.01 11.47
CA PRO A 117 -16.42 -3.77 12.22
C PRO A 117 -15.18 -3.34 13.01
N THR A 118 -14.96 -2.03 13.17
CA THR A 118 -13.79 -1.50 13.91
C THR A 118 -13.79 -1.85 15.41
N SER A 119 -14.95 -2.23 15.95
CA SER A 119 -15.09 -2.76 17.31
C SER A 119 -14.48 -4.15 17.48
N ASP A 120 -14.39 -4.96 16.41
CA ASP A 120 -13.79 -6.29 16.43
C ASP A 120 -12.28 -6.20 16.18
N LYS A 121 -11.54 -5.73 17.20
CA LYS A 121 -10.07 -5.67 17.16
C LYS A 121 -9.42 -7.05 17.03
N GLY A 122 -10.14 -8.14 17.37
CA GLY A 122 -9.64 -9.50 17.30
C GLY A 122 -9.42 -9.94 15.85
N ALA A 123 -10.35 -9.60 14.96
CA ALA A 123 -10.28 -9.96 13.54
C ALA A 123 -9.08 -9.34 12.80
N TYR A 124 -8.55 -8.20 13.28
CA TYR A 124 -7.36 -7.52 12.72
C TYR A 124 -6.03 -8.05 13.25
N ARG A 125 -6.02 -8.90 14.29
CA ARG A 125 -4.75 -9.36 14.88
C ARG A 125 -3.89 -10.08 13.85
N GLY A 126 -2.60 -9.77 13.87
CA GLY A 126 -1.62 -10.33 12.96
C GLY A 126 -0.66 -11.31 13.65
N VAL A 127 0.09 -12.02 12.83
CA VAL A 127 1.24 -12.80 13.28
C VAL A 127 2.46 -11.89 13.25
N ARG A 128 3.15 -11.75 14.39
CA ARG A 128 4.37 -10.96 14.49
C ARG A 128 5.47 -11.58 13.61
N PRO A 129 6.02 -10.85 12.63
CA PRO A 129 7.06 -11.40 11.77
C PRO A 129 8.40 -11.50 12.52
N ASN A 130 9.18 -12.55 12.23
CA ASN A 130 10.59 -12.62 12.63
C ASN A 130 11.51 -12.01 11.56
N ASN A 131 12.82 -12.02 11.79
CA ASN A 131 13.78 -11.44 10.84
C ASN A 131 13.77 -12.17 9.48
N ALA A 132 13.68 -13.50 9.48
CA ALA A 132 13.58 -14.29 8.25
C ALA A 132 12.31 -13.95 7.44
N ASP A 133 11.18 -13.74 8.10
CA ASP A 133 9.93 -13.29 7.48
C ASP A 133 10.11 -11.92 6.83
N ILE A 134 10.73 -10.97 7.53
CA ILE A 134 10.98 -9.62 7.00
C ILE A 134 11.88 -9.73 5.77
N ARG A 135 13.01 -10.45 5.85
CA ARG A 135 13.91 -10.65 4.70
C ARG A 135 13.17 -11.22 3.50
N ARG A 136 12.37 -12.27 3.69
CA ARG A 136 11.57 -12.90 2.62
C ARG A 136 10.54 -11.93 2.02
N GLN A 137 9.77 -11.25 2.88
CA GLN A 137 8.70 -10.35 2.44
C GLN A 137 9.21 -9.11 1.70
N PHE A 138 10.46 -8.73 1.93
CA PHE A 138 11.13 -7.66 1.23
C PHE A 138 12.13 -8.19 0.18
N ALA A 139 12.27 -9.50 -0.04
CA ALA A 139 13.27 -10.03 -0.98
C ALA A 139 14.67 -9.41 -0.75
N ILE A 140 15.12 -9.43 0.51
CA ILE A 140 16.41 -8.93 0.97
C ILE A 140 17.35 -10.12 1.11
N GLU A 141 18.56 -10.02 0.58
CA GLU A 141 19.59 -11.03 0.74
C GLU A 141 20.09 -11.07 2.19
N ASP A 142 20.59 -12.21 2.68
CA ASP A 142 20.96 -12.33 4.10
C ASP A 142 22.08 -11.36 4.53
N ALA A 143 22.94 -10.98 3.58
CA ALA A 143 24.04 -10.04 3.81
C ALA A 143 23.59 -8.57 3.86
N ASP A 144 22.41 -8.25 3.33
CA ASP A 144 21.91 -6.87 3.24
C ASP A 144 21.24 -6.41 4.55
N ASP A 145 21.27 -5.10 4.76
CA ASP A 145 20.56 -4.46 5.87
C ASP A 145 19.04 -4.58 5.70
N LEU A 146 18.33 -4.73 6.83
CA LEU A 146 16.86 -4.68 6.86
C LEU A 146 16.37 -3.27 6.49
N PRO A 147 15.12 -3.12 6.01
CA PRO A 147 14.57 -1.82 5.64
C PRO A 147 14.56 -0.87 6.83
N ASP A 148 14.77 0.43 6.57
CA ASP A 148 14.73 1.44 7.61
C ASP A 148 13.29 1.71 8.07
N LEU A 149 12.79 0.89 8.99
CA LEU A 149 11.47 1.09 9.59
C LEU A 149 11.42 2.29 10.55
N SER A 150 12.52 3.01 10.79
CA SER A 150 12.53 4.17 11.67
C SER A 150 11.75 5.36 11.12
N MET A 151 11.48 5.37 9.81
CA MET A 151 10.57 6.32 9.15
C MET A 151 9.16 6.28 9.75
N PHE A 152 8.66 5.09 10.17
CA PHE A 152 7.30 4.95 10.70
C PHE A 152 7.16 5.58 12.08
N PRO A 153 6.18 6.46 12.34
CA PRO A 153 5.89 6.96 13.69
C PRO A 153 5.77 5.82 14.72
N LEU A 154 6.23 6.04 15.97
CA LEU A 154 6.24 4.98 17.00
C LEU A 154 4.85 4.37 17.23
N ARG A 155 3.80 5.21 17.23
CA ARG A 155 2.41 4.76 17.34
C ARG A 155 2.04 3.81 16.19
N LYS A 156 2.48 4.10 14.97
CA LYS A 156 2.24 3.27 13.79
C LYS A 156 3.00 1.94 13.86
N LEU A 157 4.25 1.96 14.32
CA LEU A 157 5.00 0.71 14.58
C LEU A 157 4.32 -0.17 15.64
N ALA A 158 3.83 0.42 16.72
CA ALA A 158 3.11 -0.30 17.76
C ALA A 158 1.80 -0.92 17.23
N GLU A 159 1.07 -0.19 16.38
CA GLU A 159 -0.12 -0.70 15.68
C GLU A 159 0.22 -1.91 14.79
N LEU A 160 1.23 -1.77 13.92
CA LEU A 160 1.66 -2.83 12.98
C LEU A 160 2.32 -4.03 13.67
N ALA A 161 2.77 -3.89 14.92
CA ALA A 161 3.25 -5.00 15.72
C ALA A 161 2.12 -5.86 16.31
N LEU A 162 0.90 -5.30 16.44
CA LEU A 162 -0.26 -5.96 17.02
C LEU A 162 -1.25 -6.46 15.97
N PHE A 163 -1.42 -5.71 14.88
CA PHE A 163 -2.41 -5.96 13.86
C PHE A 163 -1.78 -6.28 12.50
N ALA A 164 -2.41 -7.17 11.73
CA ALA A 164 -1.99 -7.51 10.37
C ALA A 164 -2.15 -6.34 9.40
N THR A 165 -3.15 -5.48 9.67
CA THR A 165 -3.46 -4.25 8.94
C THR A 165 -3.92 -3.19 9.96
N PRO A 166 -3.89 -1.90 9.62
CA PRO A 166 -4.55 -0.88 10.43
C PRO A 166 -6.03 -1.23 10.69
N ILE A 167 -6.56 -0.82 11.84
CA ILE A 167 -7.98 -1.05 12.14
C ILE A 167 -8.83 -0.23 11.16
N GLY A 168 -9.85 -0.86 10.58
CA GLY A 168 -10.79 -0.19 9.68
C GLY A 168 -10.40 -0.17 8.21
N ILE A 169 -9.27 -0.78 7.80
CA ILE A 169 -8.91 -0.97 6.40
C ILE A 169 -7.90 -2.12 6.22
N PHE A 170 -8.00 -2.90 5.14
CA PHE A 170 -6.99 -3.93 4.80
C PHE A 170 -5.76 -3.37 4.04
N ALA A 171 -5.29 -2.18 4.41
CA ALA A 171 -4.06 -1.58 3.90
C ALA A 171 -2.80 -2.20 4.55
N ASP A 172 -1.61 -1.90 4.02
CA ASP A 172 -0.35 -2.40 4.61
C ASP A 172 0.10 -1.56 5.82
N ALA A 173 -0.04 -0.23 5.76
CA ALA A 173 0.33 0.64 6.87
C ALA A 173 -0.45 1.96 6.89
N TYR A 174 -0.55 2.59 5.72
CA TYR A 174 -1.33 3.80 5.50
C TYR A 174 -2.40 3.56 4.45
N PRO A 175 -3.52 4.28 4.53
CA PRO A 175 -4.69 3.99 3.72
C PRO A 175 -4.58 4.56 2.29
N LEU A 176 -3.73 5.57 2.05
CA LEU A 176 -3.37 6.04 0.71
C LEU A 176 -1.91 5.75 0.35
N HIS A 177 -1.68 5.37 -0.91
CA HIS A 177 -0.38 5.42 -1.57
C HIS A 177 -0.44 6.41 -2.74
N VAL A 178 0.44 7.41 -2.72
CA VAL A 178 0.59 8.40 -3.80
C VAL A 178 1.89 8.13 -4.54
N LEU A 179 1.84 8.16 -5.87
CA LEU A 179 2.98 7.97 -6.75
C LEU A 179 2.98 9.04 -7.84
N THR A 180 4.14 9.32 -8.43
CA THR A 180 4.25 10.32 -9.50
C THR A 180 4.79 9.73 -10.79
N THR A 181 4.39 10.32 -11.92
CA THR A 181 4.94 9.96 -13.23
C THR A 181 6.45 10.25 -13.32
N ALA A 182 6.93 11.32 -12.68
CA ALA A 182 8.36 11.64 -12.60
C ALA A 182 9.18 10.55 -11.87
N SER A 183 8.67 9.99 -10.77
CA SER A 183 9.34 8.90 -10.06
C SER A 183 9.43 7.62 -10.90
N LEU A 184 8.36 7.27 -11.60
CA LEU A 184 8.35 6.11 -12.51
C LEU A 184 9.35 6.31 -13.66
N ALA A 185 9.34 7.48 -14.30
CA ALA A 185 10.26 7.81 -15.38
C ALA A 185 11.72 7.85 -14.92
N THR A 186 11.98 8.39 -13.73
CA THR A 186 13.33 8.42 -13.11
C THR A 186 13.85 7.01 -12.91
N MET A 187 13.02 6.12 -12.37
CA MET A 187 13.41 4.73 -12.14
C MET A 187 13.64 3.96 -13.44
N ALA A 188 12.79 4.17 -14.44
CA ALA A 188 12.99 3.62 -15.79
C ALA A 188 14.27 4.14 -16.45
N GLY A 189 14.67 5.39 -16.19
CA GLY A 189 15.96 5.92 -16.64
C GLY A 189 17.17 5.24 -16.01
N HIS A 190 17.05 4.81 -14.74
CA HIS A 190 18.11 4.06 -14.05
C HIS A 190 18.17 2.58 -14.45
N GLU A 191 17.04 1.96 -14.81
CA GLU A 191 16.95 0.57 -15.25
C GLU A 191 16.07 0.48 -16.52
N PRO A 192 16.62 0.76 -17.70
CA PRO A 192 15.85 0.84 -18.96
C PRO A 192 15.17 -0.46 -19.40
N ASN A 193 15.65 -1.60 -18.91
CA ASN A 193 15.04 -2.91 -19.19
C ASN A 193 13.96 -3.28 -18.16
N GLY A 194 13.85 -2.52 -17.07
CA GLY A 194 12.88 -2.76 -16.01
C GLY A 194 11.51 -2.23 -16.39
N ASN A 195 10.47 -3.01 -16.15
CA ASN A 195 9.10 -2.62 -16.42
C ASN A 195 8.50 -1.87 -15.21
N PHE A 196 8.62 -0.53 -15.19
CA PHE A 196 8.08 0.34 -14.14
C PHE A 196 6.60 0.70 -14.33
N ASP A 197 5.77 -0.26 -14.74
CA ASP A 197 4.33 -0.08 -14.80
C ASP A 197 3.75 0.29 -13.43
N THR A 198 2.97 1.38 -13.39
CA THR A 198 2.30 1.91 -12.20
C THR A 198 1.59 0.82 -11.38
N ARG A 199 0.95 -0.14 -12.05
CA ARG A 199 0.14 -1.20 -11.43
C ARG A 199 0.98 -2.11 -10.54
N ARG A 200 2.28 -2.24 -10.80
CA ARG A 200 3.21 -2.98 -9.92
C ARG A 200 3.31 -2.38 -8.52
N PHE A 201 3.15 -1.06 -8.43
CA PHE A 201 3.34 -0.31 -7.19
C PHE A 201 2.04 -0.12 -6.40
N ARG A 202 0.91 -0.36 -7.04
CA ARG A 202 -0.43 -0.32 -6.46
C ARG A 202 -0.81 1.01 -5.78
N PRO A 203 -0.54 2.18 -6.41
CA PRO A 203 -0.95 3.46 -5.85
C PRO A 203 -2.46 3.60 -5.82
N ASN A 204 -2.97 4.45 -4.94
CA ASN A 204 -4.35 4.90 -4.99
C ASN A 204 -4.48 6.18 -5.84
N VAL A 205 -3.44 7.03 -5.83
CA VAL A 205 -3.39 8.29 -6.60
C VAL A 205 -2.07 8.36 -7.34
N VAL A 206 -2.14 8.63 -8.65
CA VAL A 206 -0.97 8.96 -9.47
C VAL A 206 -1.06 10.41 -9.86
N ILE A 207 -0.01 11.18 -9.58
CA ILE A 207 0.07 12.59 -9.95
C ILE A 207 1.01 12.71 -11.15
N ASP A 208 0.49 13.25 -12.25
CA ASP A 208 1.31 13.65 -13.37
C ASP A 208 2.14 14.88 -12.99
N THR A 209 3.44 14.68 -13.01
CA THR A 209 4.48 15.66 -12.70
C THR A 209 5.50 15.70 -13.83
N THR A 210 5.11 15.39 -15.08
CA THR A 210 5.99 15.28 -16.27
C THR A 210 6.92 16.47 -16.52
N ALA A 211 6.63 17.66 -15.97
CA ALA A 211 7.54 18.80 -15.99
C ALA A 211 8.71 18.72 -15.00
N ALA A 212 8.74 17.71 -14.12
CA ALA A 212 9.70 17.52 -13.05
C ALA A 212 10.49 16.22 -13.23
N ASN A 213 11.66 16.14 -12.58
CA ASN A 213 12.54 14.97 -12.60
C ASN A 213 12.88 14.53 -11.18
N GLY A 214 13.21 13.26 -11.01
CA GLY A 214 13.57 12.69 -9.72
C GLY A 214 12.36 12.18 -8.92
N LEU A 215 12.62 11.87 -7.66
CA LEU A 215 11.64 11.34 -6.71
C LEU A 215 10.87 12.49 -6.04
N VAL A 216 10.09 13.23 -6.81
CA VAL A 216 9.56 14.54 -6.41
C VAL A 216 8.64 14.48 -5.19
N GLU A 217 7.87 13.41 -5.03
CA GLU A 217 6.96 13.23 -3.90
C GLU A 217 7.67 13.11 -2.55
N GLN A 218 8.96 12.75 -2.55
CA GLN A 218 9.78 12.71 -1.34
C GLN A 218 10.01 14.12 -0.76
N GLY A 219 9.89 15.16 -1.59
CA GLY A 219 9.93 16.56 -1.15
C GLY A 219 8.63 17.04 -0.48
N TRP A 220 7.56 16.24 -0.51
CA TRP A 220 6.25 16.63 0.02
C TRP A 220 6.01 16.15 1.46
N LEU A 221 6.96 15.42 2.06
CA LEU A 221 6.82 14.83 3.38
C LEU A 221 6.44 15.87 4.46
N GLY A 222 5.39 15.56 5.22
CA GLY A 222 4.84 16.39 6.27
C GLY A 222 3.93 17.53 5.80
N GLY A 223 3.83 17.78 4.48
CA GLY A 223 2.93 18.77 3.92
C GLY A 223 1.60 18.19 3.46
N ILE A 224 0.81 19.03 2.80
CA ILE A 224 -0.55 18.72 2.33
C ILE A 224 -0.59 18.89 0.81
N LEU A 225 -1.12 17.88 0.12
CA LEU A 225 -1.49 17.93 -1.28
C LEU A 225 -2.98 18.27 -1.36
N ARG A 226 -3.31 19.40 -1.99
CA ARG A 226 -4.68 19.91 -2.15
C ARG A 226 -5.13 19.80 -3.59
N ALA A 227 -6.23 19.09 -3.79
CA ALA A 227 -7.04 19.11 -5.00
C ALA A 227 -8.28 20.00 -4.75
N PRO A 228 -9.06 20.39 -5.77
CA PRO A 228 -10.21 21.27 -5.60
C PRO A 228 -11.27 20.77 -4.62
N GLY A 229 -11.42 19.45 -4.47
CA GLY A 229 -12.45 18.83 -3.65
C GLY A 229 -11.96 17.99 -2.48
N ALA A 230 -10.66 17.93 -2.20
CA ALA A 230 -10.10 17.09 -1.15
C ALA A 230 -8.63 17.44 -0.84
N ALA A 231 -8.15 17.04 0.33
CA ALA A 231 -6.75 17.22 0.72
C ALA A 231 -6.15 15.94 1.32
N ILE A 232 -4.88 15.69 0.99
CA ILE A 232 -4.11 14.49 1.37
C ILE A 232 -2.88 14.94 2.15
N ARG A 233 -2.69 14.45 3.37
CA ARG A 233 -1.49 14.70 4.17
C ARG A 233 -0.43 13.66 3.88
N VAL A 234 0.76 14.10 3.49
CA VAL A 234 1.88 13.22 3.13
C VAL A 234 2.66 12.85 4.40
N GLU A 235 2.76 11.56 4.68
CA GLU A 235 3.25 11.07 5.98
C GLU A 235 4.71 10.62 5.90
N ILE A 236 4.99 9.56 5.13
CA ILE A 236 6.32 8.94 5.03
C ILE A 236 6.55 8.40 3.61
N PRO A 237 7.82 8.17 3.20
CA PRO A 237 8.09 7.41 1.99
C PRO A 237 7.45 6.02 2.01
N THR A 238 7.18 5.44 0.84
CA THR A 238 6.65 4.09 0.74
C THR A 238 7.76 3.10 0.52
N VAL A 239 8.17 2.41 1.59
CA VAL A 239 9.12 1.30 1.48
C VAL A 239 8.52 0.16 0.63
N ARG A 240 9.25 -0.27 -0.39
CA ARG A 240 8.78 -1.30 -1.31
C ARG A 240 9.15 -2.69 -0.82
N CYS A 241 8.14 -3.54 -0.70
CA CYS A 241 8.28 -4.97 -0.41
C CYS A 241 8.57 -5.78 -1.69
N SER A 242 8.50 -7.10 -1.63
CA SER A 242 8.68 -7.98 -2.78
C SER A 242 7.51 -7.98 -3.76
N MET A 243 6.43 -7.22 -3.57
CA MET A 243 5.27 -7.31 -4.47
C MET A 243 5.53 -6.79 -5.90
N PRO A 244 6.23 -5.65 -6.11
CA PRO A 244 6.44 -5.11 -7.45
C PRO A 244 7.25 -6.02 -8.39
N LEU A 245 8.10 -6.90 -7.86
CA LEU A 245 8.86 -7.85 -8.67
C LEU A 245 8.04 -9.06 -9.16
N ARG A 246 6.86 -9.29 -8.59
CA ARG A 246 6.06 -10.48 -8.91
C ARG A 246 5.31 -10.30 -10.22
N GLU A 247 5.01 -11.42 -10.83
CA GLU A 247 4.08 -11.50 -11.95
C GLU A 247 2.68 -11.04 -11.52
N GLN A 248 1.99 -10.36 -12.42
CA GLN A 248 0.61 -9.90 -12.30
C GLN A 248 -0.11 -10.19 -13.61
N GLN A 249 -0.44 -11.48 -13.82
CA GLN A 249 -0.96 -12.01 -15.08
C GLN A 249 -2.19 -11.25 -15.59
N HIS A 250 -3.09 -10.84 -14.70
CA HIS A 250 -4.28 -10.05 -15.08
C HIS A 250 -3.95 -8.74 -15.81
N TYR A 251 -2.77 -8.16 -15.56
CA TYR A 251 -2.28 -6.96 -16.23
C TYR A 251 -1.31 -7.26 -17.40
N GLY A 252 -1.00 -8.53 -17.67
CA GLY A 252 0.01 -8.93 -18.64
C GLY A 252 1.43 -8.55 -18.20
N LEU A 253 1.69 -8.53 -16.89
CA LEU A 253 2.98 -8.13 -16.33
C LEU A 253 3.75 -9.36 -15.83
N ASP A 254 4.85 -9.69 -16.48
CA ASP A 254 5.75 -10.78 -16.04
C ASP A 254 6.45 -10.43 -14.73
N ALA A 255 7.03 -11.44 -14.07
CA ALA A 255 7.91 -11.21 -12.94
C ALA A 255 9.15 -10.41 -13.37
N ASP A 256 9.47 -9.35 -12.63
CA ASP A 256 10.62 -8.49 -12.93
C ASP A 256 11.36 -8.08 -11.66
N PRO A 257 12.35 -8.89 -11.23
CA PRO A 257 13.22 -8.57 -10.10
C PRO A 257 14.07 -7.30 -10.28
N SER A 258 14.30 -6.84 -11.51
CA SER A 258 15.12 -5.64 -11.77
C SER A 258 14.47 -4.39 -11.18
N VAL A 259 13.13 -4.30 -11.22
CA VAL A 259 12.35 -3.18 -10.69
C VAL A 259 12.64 -2.93 -9.22
N VAL A 260 12.57 -3.96 -8.37
CA VAL A 260 12.80 -3.81 -6.92
C VAL A 260 14.29 -3.57 -6.63
N ARG A 261 15.21 -4.20 -7.38
CA ARG A 261 16.66 -3.95 -7.25
C ARG A 261 17.02 -2.50 -7.56
N ALA A 262 16.48 -1.96 -8.65
CA ALA A 262 16.68 -0.57 -9.04
C ALA A 262 16.15 0.39 -7.96
N VAL A 263 14.92 0.18 -7.48
CA VAL A 263 14.33 0.99 -6.39
C VAL A 263 15.18 0.90 -5.11
N SER A 264 15.70 -0.29 -4.79
CA SER A 264 16.58 -0.47 -3.64
C SER A 264 17.89 0.34 -3.79
N ARG A 265 18.49 0.32 -4.98
CA ARG A 265 19.80 0.95 -5.25
C ARG A 265 19.71 2.47 -5.40
N HIS A 266 18.65 2.98 -6.03
CA HIS A 266 18.57 4.37 -6.46
C HIS A 266 17.55 5.21 -5.68
N ALA A 267 16.76 4.60 -4.81
CA ALA A 267 15.67 5.28 -4.10
C ALA A 267 15.54 4.85 -2.63
N ASP A 268 16.63 4.35 -2.01
CA ASP A 268 16.62 3.83 -0.64
C ASP A 268 15.47 2.84 -0.38
N ARG A 269 15.15 2.03 -1.40
CA ARG A 269 14.06 1.06 -1.38
C ARG A 269 12.67 1.67 -1.23
N CYS A 270 12.52 2.98 -1.46
CA CYS A 270 11.26 3.70 -1.36
C CYS A 270 10.80 4.19 -2.73
N LEU A 271 9.50 4.07 -3.03
CA LEU A 271 8.92 4.64 -4.25
C LEU A 271 7.45 5.02 -4.01
N GLY A 272 7.13 6.29 -4.22
CA GLY A 272 5.88 6.91 -3.77
C GLY A 272 5.90 7.24 -2.27
N VAL A 273 4.82 7.87 -1.81
CA VAL A 273 4.62 8.27 -0.42
C VAL A 273 3.32 7.69 0.13
N TYR A 274 3.36 7.30 1.40
CA TYR A 274 2.19 6.96 2.17
C TYR A 274 1.54 8.24 2.68
N ALA A 275 0.22 8.24 2.72
CA ALA A 275 -0.55 9.42 3.07
C ALA A 275 -1.84 9.06 3.83
N ASP A 276 -2.34 10.05 4.55
CA ASP A 276 -3.66 10.06 5.20
C ASP A 276 -4.55 11.13 4.53
N VAL A 277 -5.85 11.07 4.80
CA VAL A 277 -6.79 12.12 4.36
C VAL A 277 -6.75 13.27 5.35
N GLU A 278 -6.54 14.47 4.83
CA GLU A 278 -6.62 15.72 5.59
C GLU A 278 -8.03 16.31 5.50
N GLU A 279 -8.60 16.34 4.28
CA GLU A 279 -9.96 16.82 4.04
C GLU A 279 -10.70 15.84 3.12
N SER A 280 -11.80 15.31 3.61
CA SER A 280 -12.69 14.41 2.87
C SER A 280 -13.35 15.12 1.69
N GLY A 281 -13.57 14.38 0.61
CA GLY A 281 -14.31 14.86 -0.55
C GLY A 281 -13.97 14.09 -1.81
N ARG A 282 -14.08 14.72 -2.97
CA ARG A 282 -13.98 14.02 -4.27
C ARG A 282 -12.73 14.44 -5.03
N LEU A 283 -11.94 13.45 -5.42
CA LEU A 283 -10.83 13.58 -6.36
C LEU A 283 -11.30 13.17 -7.75
N ARG A 284 -10.85 13.87 -8.78
CA ARG A 284 -11.10 13.53 -10.18
C ARG A 284 -9.80 13.47 -10.96
N GLN A 285 -9.74 12.59 -11.94
CA GLN A 285 -8.69 12.64 -12.95
C GLN A 285 -8.70 14.03 -13.62
N GLY A 286 -7.52 14.61 -13.79
CA GLY A 286 -7.33 15.97 -14.30
C GLY A 286 -7.37 17.07 -13.24
N ASP A 287 -7.74 16.78 -11.99
CA ASP A 287 -7.70 17.77 -10.92
C ASP A 287 -6.27 18.30 -10.74
N ALA A 288 -6.11 19.62 -10.73
CA ALA A 288 -4.84 20.25 -10.40
C ALA A 288 -4.51 20.02 -8.92
N VAL A 289 -3.29 19.58 -8.64
CA VAL A 289 -2.80 19.34 -7.29
C VAL A 289 -1.82 20.43 -6.91
N SER A 290 -2.05 21.05 -5.77
CA SER A 290 -1.14 22.01 -5.17
C SER A 290 -0.55 21.47 -3.87
N PHE A 291 0.73 21.77 -3.64
CA PHE A 291 1.43 21.42 -2.42
C PHE A 291 1.50 22.62 -1.47
N GLU A 292 1.14 22.36 -0.21
CA GLU A 292 1.32 23.21 0.95
C GLU A 292 2.39 22.59 1.86
N PRO A 293 3.55 23.25 2.05
CA PRO A 293 4.60 22.71 2.91
C PRO A 293 4.16 22.67 4.38
N PRO A 294 4.74 21.77 5.21
CA PRO A 294 4.45 21.76 6.63
C PRO A 294 4.71 23.14 7.24
N ALA A 295 3.83 23.57 8.14
CA ALA A 295 4.09 24.77 8.95
C ALA A 295 5.47 24.65 9.61
N ALA A 296 6.29 25.69 9.48
CA ALA A 296 7.64 25.70 10.03
C ALA A 296 7.57 25.49 11.55
N ARG A 297 7.85 24.27 12.02
CA ARG A 297 7.99 24.00 13.45
C ARG A 297 9.18 24.81 13.95
N GLY A 298 8.97 25.65 14.97
CA GLY A 298 10.01 26.52 15.54
C GLY A 298 11.30 25.76 15.86
N GLY A 299 12.45 26.44 15.80
CA GLY A 299 13.79 25.85 15.85
C GLY A 299 14.09 24.91 17.03
N LEU A 300 13.32 25.00 18.13
CA LEU A 300 13.42 24.11 19.28
C LEU A 300 12.81 22.72 19.01
N GLU A 301 11.63 22.65 18.40
CA GLU A 301 10.94 21.38 18.10
C GLU A 301 11.65 20.58 17.01
N SER A 302 12.25 21.26 16.02
CA SER A 302 13.05 20.58 14.98
C SER A 302 14.32 19.94 15.55
N THR A 303 14.90 20.52 16.59
CA THR A 303 16.09 19.98 17.26
C THR A 303 15.72 18.80 18.17
N VAL A 304 14.64 18.91 18.93
CA VAL A 304 14.08 17.81 19.73
C VAL A 304 13.60 16.66 18.84
N GLY A 305 12.93 16.96 17.72
CA GLY A 305 12.49 15.98 16.73
C GLY A 305 13.66 15.25 16.04
N ARG A 306 14.75 15.96 15.72
CA ARG A 306 15.97 15.34 15.18
C ARG A 306 16.69 14.47 16.22
N LEU A 307 16.76 14.90 17.47
CA LEU A 307 17.35 14.12 18.56
C LEU A 307 16.52 12.87 18.84
N ALA A 308 15.19 13.01 18.94
CA ALA A 308 14.25 11.91 19.11
C ALA A 308 14.30 10.94 17.92
N GLY A 309 14.39 11.45 16.69
CA GLY A 309 14.57 10.63 15.48
C GLY A 309 15.90 9.87 15.45
N ARG A 310 16.99 10.47 15.96
CA ARG A 310 18.29 9.79 16.08
C ARG A 310 18.29 8.73 17.19
N LEU A 311 17.70 9.03 18.35
CA LEU A 311 17.52 8.08 19.45
C LEU A 311 16.63 6.91 19.02
N LYS A 312 15.52 7.18 18.33
CA LYS A 312 14.63 6.17 17.76
C LYS A 312 15.33 5.28 16.75
N ARG A 313 16.11 5.87 15.82
CA ARG A 313 16.94 5.10 14.87
C ARG A 313 17.92 4.18 15.57
N ASN A 314 18.62 4.68 16.58
CA ASN A 314 19.58 3.89 17.35
C ASN A 314 18.90 2.77 18.14
N ALA A 315 17.75 3.05 18.76
CA ALA A 315 16.97 2.06 19.50
C ALA A 315 16.40 0.96 18.59
N LEU A 316 15.88 1.32 17.42
CA LEU A 316 15.39 0.34 16.43
C LEU A 316 16.52 -0.49 15.82
N ARG A 317 17.67 0.11 15.52
CA ARG A 317 18.86 -0.62 15.06
C ARG A 317 19.40 -1.59 16.12
N ALA A 318 19.36 -1.20 17.40
CA ALA A 318 19.70 -2.08 18.52
C ALA A 318 18.65 -3.19 18.69
N GLY A 319 17.36 -2.88 18.56
CA GLY A 319 16.26 -3.87 18.66
C GLY A 319 16.25 -4.89 17.51
N ASN A 320 16.58 -4.48 16.28
CA ASN A 320 16.70 -5.40 15.13
C ASN A 320 17.85 -6.41 15.31
N ARG A 321 18.87 -6.10 16.12
CA ARG A 321 19.92 -7.07 16.53
C ARG A 321 19.46 -8.05 17.61
N VAL A 322 18.30 -7.82 18.24
CA VAL A 322 17.76 -8.60 19.37
C VAL A 322 16.52 -9.42 18.97
N LEU A 323 15.95 -9.20 17.79
CA LEU A 323 14.93 -10.09 17.24
C LEU A 323 15.55 -11.47 16.95
N PRO A 324 14.97 -12.58 17.44
CA PRO A 324 15.49 -13.91 17.19
C PRO A 324 15.55 -14.17 15.67
N GLY A 325 16.61 -14.88 15.26
CA GLY A 325 16.84 -15.33 13.88
C GLY A 325 15.72 -16.21 13.36
#